data_AF-A0A7V6CE40-F1
#
_entry.id   AF-A0A7V6CE40-F1
#
_cell.length_a   1.000
_cell.length_b   1.000
_cell.length_c   1.000
_cell.angle_alpha   90.00
_cell.angle_beta   90.00
_cell.angle_gamma   90.00
#
_symmetry.space_group_name_H-M   'P 1'
#
loop_
_entity.id
_entity.type
_entity.pdbx_description
1 polymer ?
#
loop_
_entity_poly.entity_id
_entity_poly.type
_entity_poly.pdbx_seq_one_letter_code
_entity_poly.pdbx_strand_id
1 'polypeptide(L)'
;MIKNLPPNIDWFIPYLQDLEIFKETSLKEIFKHSTEELIKNHETSKDLLPLLLAERFLWENIEDRFFSCKLLNLVLKKRKVSGYLFYFPYKNFWNKNKKILSEYSFIKFNENYYFYPSEWGNAFKILVSLWRGKEKFFSVEVNLYKEISEEYIKNNLKLAQILEFSYLSQRALESLKNYLPTLEVEKLLEITNRFLKTKESFLILSSKKDIKKNLKKAGAKILKEYEGKNKLLLVKNLDLNQINFLYEKNLDRTKIGVLPWEVWGKFKNKGSTPLIFLIGAFEHAKRLNNISIKVFEGFTYHVIGDLYYEWKDLGKALKYYLLARDYTKQPVELTLSESAIYYTFGDLDKAENILRKELCGCKKEDPFIHYNLALIYLKKEKGEEAKYHLYKAHLLDPENSVFREALIKYLWDFEEYEELGDFLTSLKNLSLKEKIYLGKFYFYKKEYKKAFKYLKDVLTFKERDGETLLFLAWLYLYFNKEKEISQILLKEAQEMLSSEELEKIKKEFGLEI
;
A
#
# COMPACT_ATOMS: atom_id res chain seq x y z
N MET A 1 11.87 28.06 27.99
CA MET A 1 12.25 27.35 26.74
C MET A 1 11.22 27.71 25.69
N ILE A 2 11.63 28.34 24.59
CA ILE A 2 10.75 28.67 23.45
C ILE A 2 10.19 27.35 22.90
N LYS A 3 8.85 27.21 22.86
CA LYS A 3 8.20 25.98 22.41
C LYS A 3 8.36 25.87 20.90
N ASN A 4 9.10 24.87 20.44
CA ASN A 4 9.07 24.51 19.03
C ASN A 4 7.69 23.92 18.70
N LEU A 5 6.98 24.56 17.78
CA LEU A 5 5.73 24.03 17.26
C LEU A 5 5.99 22.68 16.56
N PRO A 6 5.07 21.70 16.70
CA PRO A 6 5.25 20.42 16.04
C PRO A 6 5.21 20.54 14.52
N PRO A 7 5.78 19.55 13.81
CA PRO A 7 5.58 19.42 12.38
C PRO A 7 4.09 19.44 12.03
N ASN A 8 3.76 20.04 10.89
CA ASN A 8 2.40 20.13 10.33
C ASN A 8 1.51 21.18 10.99
N ILE A 9 2.02 22.05 11.88
CA ILE A 9 1.25 23.19 12.40
C ILE A 9 0.74 24.10 11.27
N ASP A 10 1.53 24.27 10.21
CA ASP A 10 1.18 25.07 9.02
C ASP A 10 -0.10 24.60 8.34
N TRP A 11 -0.46 23.32 8.51
CA TRP A 11 -1.70 22.76 7.99
C TRP A 11 -2.94 23.37 8.66
N PHE A 12 -2.82 23.81 9.91
CA PHE A 12 -3.91 24.42 10.68
C PHE A 12 -3.95 25.95 10.56
N ILE A 13 -2.83 26.58 10.22
CA ILE A 13 -2.66 28.05 10.18
C ILE A 13 -3.80 28.77 9.44
N PRO A 14 -4.18 28.38 8.20
CA PRO A 14 -5.24 29.07 7.46
C PRO A 14 -6.61 29.06 8.16
N TYR A 15 -6.82 28.11 9.08
CA TYR A 15 -8.10 27.89 9.75
C TYR A 15 -8.15 28.50 11.16
N LEU A 16 -6.99 28.83 11.74
CA LEU A 16 -6.94 29.50 13.04
C LEU A 16 -7.55 30.90 12.99
N GLN A 17 -7.41 31.59 11.85
CA GLN A 17 -7.96 32.94 11.64
C GLN A 17 -9.50 33.03 11.76
N ASP A 18 -10.21 31.91 11.69
CA ASP A 18 -11.67 31.88 11.93
C ASP A 18 -12.03 32.13 13.41
N LEU A 19 -11.08 31.95 14.33
CA LEU A 19 -11.26 32.22 15.74
C LEU A 19 -10.89 33.68 16.03
N GLU A 20 -11.74 34.38 16.79
CA GLU A 20 -11.55 35.80 17.10
C GLU A 20 -10.17 36.10 17.72
N ILE A 21 -9.68 35.21 18.58
CA ILE A 21 -8.36 35.31 19.24
C ILE A 21 -7.16 35.32 18.27
N PHE A 22 -7.33 34.91 17.00
CA PHE A 22 -6.28 34.88 15.99
C PHE A 22 -6.44 35.94 14.89
N LYS A 23 -7.54 36.73 14.87
CA LYS A 23 -7.79 37.70 13.80
C LYS A 23 -6.75 38.82 13.75
N GLU A 24 -6.29 39.27 14.91
CA GLU A 24 -5.34 40.38 15.06
C GLU A 24 -3.94 39.90 15.46
N THR A 25 -3.75 38.58 15.62
CA THR A 25 -2.51 37.98 16.11
C THR A 25 -1.64 37.49 14.96
N SER A 26 -0.42 38.02 14.84
CA SER A 26 0.58 37.48 13.90
C SER A 26 1.10 36.14 14.40
N LEU A 27 0.88 35.07 13.63
CA LEU A 27 1.38 33.72 13.95
C LEU A 27 2.92 33.65 14.02
N LYS A 28 3.64 34.61 13.42
CA LYS A 28 5.11 34.70 13.52
C LYS A 28 5.60 35.15 14.89
N GLU A 29 4.74 35.79 15.68
CA GLU A 29 5.08 36.25 17.04
C GLU A 29 4.74 35.20 18.11
N ILE A 30 3.98 34.16 17.76
CA ILE A 30 3.60 33.07 18.68
C ILE A 30 4.84 32.29 19.12
N PHE A 31 4.98 32.14 20.44
CA PHE A 31 6.08 31.48 21.14
C PHE A 31 7.47 32.06 20.84
N LYS A 32 7.57 33.21 20.18
CA LYS A 32 8.85 33.81 19.79
C LYS A 32 9.58 34.45 20.98
N HIS A 33 8.81 35.01 21.91
CA HIS A 33 9.32 35.73 23.08
C HIS A 33 9.02 34.94 24.35
N SER A 34 9.91 35.04 25.34
CA SER A 34 9.65 34.56 26.70
C SER A 34 8.57 35.40 27.38
N THR A 35 7.97 34.86 28.45
CA THR A 35 6.98 35.60 29.24
C THR A 35 7.58 36.88 29.82
N GLU A 36 8.83 36.85 30.28
CA GLU A 36 9.53 38.04 30.78
C GLU A 36 9.73 39.11 29.70
N GLU A 37 10.09 38.70 28.48
CA GLU A 37 10.24 39.60 27.32
C GLU A 37 8.91 40.22 26.90
N LEU A 38 7.83 39.43 26.88
CA LEU A 38 6.50 39.93 26.57
C LEU A 38 6.04 40.98 27.59
N ILE A 39 6.24 40.73 28.89
CA ILE A 39 5.89 41.70 29.94
C ILE A 39 6.71 42.99 29.78
N LYS A 40 8.02 42.87 29.55
CA LYS A 40 8.91 44.03 29.44
C LYS A 40 8.67 44.87 28.18
N ASN A 41 8.37 44.23 27.06
CA ASN A 41 8.26 44.90 25.76
C ASN A 41 6.83 45.33 25.41
N HIS A 42 5.81 44.76 26.06
CA HIS A 42 4.40 44.93 25.68
C HIS A 42 3.47 45.27 26.87
N GLU A 43 4.00 45.77 27.98
CA GLU A 43 3.24 46.05 29.23
C GLU A 43 1.95 46.89 29.04
N THR A 44 1.90 47.73 28.00
CA THR A 44 0.74 48.58 27.63
C THR A 44 0.18 48.32 26.23
N SER A 45 0.67 47.27 25.54
CA SER A 45 0.25 46.95 24.17
C SER A 45 -1.12 46.26 24.15
N LYS A 46 -2.02 46.75 23.30
CA LYS A 46 -3.32 46.11 23.04
C LYS A 46 -3.18 44.71 22.42
N ASP A 47 -2.01 44.40 21.85
CA ASP A 47 -1.75 43.16 21.12
C ASP A 47 -1.25 42.02 22.03
N LEU A 48 -0.88 42.33 23.28
CA LEU A 48 -0.36 41.35 24.23
C LEU A 48 -1.39 40.29 24.64
N LEU A 49 -2.61 40.73 24.98
CA LEU A 49 -3.67 39.82 25.41
C LEU A 49 -4.11 38.86 24.28
N PRO A 50 -4.38 39.31 23.05
CA PRO A 50 -4.62 38.41 21.91
C PRO A 50 -3.50 37.39 21.69
N LEU A 51 -2.23 37.82 21.76
CA LEU A 51 -1.08 36.94 21.59
C LEU A 51 -1.02 35.86 22.70
N LEU A 52 -1.18 36.24 23.96
CA LEU A 52 -1.18 35.31 25.10
C LEU A 52 -2.35 34.31 25.01
N LEU A 53 -3.54 34.77 24.60
CA LEU A 53 -4.70 33.89 24.40
C LEU A 53 -4.49 32.92 23.24
N ALA A 54 -3.87 33.36 22.15
CA ALA A 54 -3.51 32.51 21.02
C ALA A 54 -2.49 31.44 21.42
N GLU A 55 -1.42 31.82 22.13
CA GLU A 55 -0.43 30.88 22.67
C GLU A 55 -1.06 29.88 23.64
N ARG A 56 -1.91 30.35 24.55
CA ARG A 56 -2.64 29.49 25.49
C ARG A 56 -3.55 28.50 24.76
N PHE A 57 -4.28 28.97 23.76
CA PHE A 57 -5.14 28.12 22.94
C PHE A 57 -4.34 27.03 22.23
N LEU A 58 -3.20 27.36 21.62
CA LEU A 58 -2.32 26.37 20.99
C LEU A 58 -1.73 25.41 22.04
N TRP A 59 -1.36 25.91 23.21
CA TRP A 59 -0.85 25.08 24.30
C TRP A 59 -1.88 24.03 24.75
N GLU A 60 -3.15 24.41 24.86
CA GLU A 60 -4.25 23.50 25.25
C GLU A 60 -4.58 22.45 24.17
N ASN A 61 -4.20 22.71 22.92
CA ASN A 61 -4.59 21.89 21.77
C ASN A 61 -3.40 21.19 21.10
N ILE A 62 -2.19 21.41 21.61
CA ILE A 62 -0.94 20.84 21.09
C ILE A 62 -0.07 20.36 22.25
N GLU A 63 0.05 19.03 22.33
CA GLU A 63 0.90 18.33 23.29
C GLU A 63 1.89 17.45 22.52
N ASP A 64 3.19 17.70 22.66
CA ASP A 64 4.25 17.08 21.86
C ASP A 64 3.97 17.16 20.35
N ARG A 65 3.65 16.01 19.72
CA ARG A 65 3.28 15.90 18.30
C ARG A 65 1.80 15.57 18.09
N PHE A 66 0.99 15.73 19.13
CA PHE A 66 -0.44 15.50 19.10
C PHE A 66 -1.19 16.81 18.97
N PHE A 67 -2.05 16.87 17.96
CA PHE A 67 -3.03 17.93 17.79
C PHE A 67 -4.38 17.44 18.34
N SER A 68 -5.15 18.33 18.96
CA SER A 68 -6.49 17.98 19.43
C SER A 68 -7.51 17.88 18.28
N CYS A 69 -8.61 17.17 18.51
CA CYS A 69 -9.75 17.17 17.58
C CYS A 69 -10.36 18.57 17.36
N LYS A 70 -10.17 19.50 18.31
CA LYS A 70 -10.68 20.88 18.19
C LYS A 70 -10.04 21.61 17.00
N LEU A 71 -8.74 21.41 16.78
CA LEU A 71 -8.03 21.97 15.63
C LEU A 71 -8.49 21.34 14.31
N LEU A 72 -8.71 20.02 14.29
CA LEU A 72 -9.27 19.34 13.12
C LEU A 72 -10.67 19.88 12.76
N ASN A 73 -11.52 20.13 13.76
CA ASN A 73 -12.87 20.65 13.53
C ASN A 73 -12.87 22.03 12.83
N LEU A 74 -11.85 22.87 13.03
CA LEU A 74 -11.69 24.12 12.29
C LEU A 74 -11.50 23.86 10.79
N VAL A 75 -10.66 22.88 10.46
CA VAL A 75 -10.43 22.48 9.06
C VAL A 75 -11.68 21.88 8.44
N LEU A 76 -12.38 21.01 9.18
CA LEU A 76 -13.59 20.30 8.71
C LEU A 76 -14.79 21.22 8.48
N LYS A 77 -14.81 22.42 9.08
CA LYS A 77 -15.80 23.46 8.78
C LYS A 77 -15.63 24.05 7.38
N LYS A 78 -14.41 24.05 6.84
CA LYS A 78 -14.09 24.67 5.53
C LYS A 78 -14.02 23.65 4.41
N ARG A 79 -13.52 22.44 4.70
CA ARG A 79 -13.32 21.43 3.68
C ARG A 79 -13.41 20.01 4.22
N LYS A 80 -13.65 19.09 3.30
CA LYS A 80 -13.49 17.67 3.53
C LYS A 80 -12.01 17.32 3.65
N VAL A 81 -11.67 16.41 4.56
CA VAL A 81 -10.29 15.94 4.77
C VAL A 81 -10.25 14.42 4.65
N SER A 82 -9.42 13.94 3.74
CA SER A 82 -9.12 12.51 3.59
C SER A 82 -8.01 12.11 4.54
N GLY A 83 -8.05 10.88 5.04
CA GLY A 83 -6.96 10.37 5.87
C GLY A 83 -7.27 9.04 6.51
N TYR A 84 -6.57 8.76 7.59
CA TYR A 84 -6.52 7.44 8.23
C TYR A 84 -6.99 7.56 9.67
N LEU A 85 -8.11 6.92 10.00
CA LEU A 85 -8.44 6.66 11.41
C LEU A 85 -7.54 5.54 11.90
N PHE A 86 -7.02 5.69 13.11
CA PHE A 86 -6.25 4.67 13.81
C PHE A 86 -6.89 4.34 15.15
N TYR A 87 -6.90 3.06 15.48
CA TYR A 87 -7.24 2.54 16.78
C TYR A 87 -6.12 1.66 17.34
N PHE A 88 -5.61 2.06 18.49
CA PHE A 88 -4.59 1.35 19.24
C PHE A 88 -5.22 0.74 20.51
N PRO A 89 -5.31 -0.59 20.62
CA PRO A 89 -6.22 -1.25 21.56
C PRO A 89 -5.66 -1.47 22.98
N TYR A 90 -4.40 -1.13 23.27
CA TYR A 90 -3.80 -1.44 24.57
C TYR A 90 -3.14 -0.21 25.22
N LYS A 91 -3.23 -0.15 26.55
CA LYS A 91 -2.65 0.92 27.38
C LYS A 91 -1.13 0.98 27.17
N ASN A 92 -0.56 2.19 27.19
CA ASN A 92 0.87 2.46 26.95
C ASN A 92 1.39 2.14 25.53
N PHE A 93 0.51 1.99 24.53
CA PHE A 93 0.89 1.80 23.12
C PHE A 93 1.97 2.79 22.67
N TRP A 94 1.79 4.08 22.96
CA TRP A 94 2.73 5.13 22.57
C TRP A 94 4.09 5.01 23.26
N ASN A 95 4.12 4.69 24.55
CA ASN A 95 5.37 4.55 25.28
C ASN A 95 6.21 3.40 24.72
N LYS A 96 5.58 2.27 24.39
CA LYS A 96 6.26 1.11 23.79
C LYS A 96 6.76 1.40 22.36
N ASN A 97 6.00 2.20 21.60
CA ASN A 97 6.29 2.49 20.19
C ASN A 97 6.91 3.87 19.97
N LYS A 98 7.40 4.53 21.02
CA LYS A 98 7.89 5.91 20.98
C LYS A 98 8.96 6.09 19.91
N LYS A 99 9.93 5.18 19.84
CA LYS A 99 11.02 5.21 18.85
C LYS A 99 10.53 5.24 17.40
N ILE A 100 9.43 4.55 17.12
CA ILE A 100 8.88 4.41 15.76
C ILE A 100 7.95 5.58 15.43
N LEU A 101 7.11 5.97 16.40
CA LEU A 101 6.03 6.92 16.16
C LEU A 101 6.39 8.36 16.49
N SER A 102 7.51 8.62 17.16
CA SER A 102 7.97 9.97 17.52
C SER A 102 8.28 10.86 16.33
N GLU A 103 8.41 10.29 15.13
CA GLU A 103 8.66 11.04 13.90
C GLU A 103 7.37 11.59 13.27
N TYR A 104 6.21 11.10 13.70
CA TYR A 104 4.93 11.43 13.10
C TYR A 104 4.06 12.27 14.02
N SER A 105 3.33 13.20 13.43
CA SER A 105 2.26 13.92 14.12
C SER A 105 0.94 13.17 14.00
N PHE A 106 0.06 13.32 14.98
CA PHE A 106 -1.28 12.73 14.95
C PHE A 106 -2.33 13.70 15.50
N ILE A 107 -3.55 13.59 15.00
CA ILE A 107 -4.71 14.23 15.62
C ILE A 107 -5.31 13.24 16.61
N LYS A 108 -5.36 13.60 17.89
CA LYS A 108 -5.86 12.75 18.97
C LYS A 108 -7.33 13.06 19.24
N PHE A 109 -8.19 12.04 19.14
CA PHE A 109 -9.57 12.12 19.61
C PHE A 109 -9.66 11.74 21.09
N ASN A 110 -9.02 10.64 21.45
CA ASN A 110 -8.86 10.19 22.84
C ASN A 110 -7.62 9.29 22.98
N GLU A 111 -7.49 8.56 24.09
CA GLU A 111 -6.32 7.69 24.36
C GLU A 111 -6.08 6.58 23.33
N ASN A 112 -7.13 6.16 22.61
CA ASN A 112 -7.05 5.01 21.71
C ASN A 112 -7.32 5.36 20.25
N TYR A 113 -8.02 6.47 19.97
CA TYR A 113 -8.39 6.87 18.60
C TYR A 113 -7.61 8.10 18.13
N TYR A 114 -7.05 7.96 16.93
CA TYR A 114 -6.23 8.97 16.29
C TYR A 114 -6.65 9.15 14.83
N PHE A 115 -6.34 10.30 14.25
CA PHE A 115 -6.48 10.58 12.84
C PHE A 115 -5.17 11.09 12.26
N TYR A 116 -4.88 10.67 11.04
CA TYR A 116 -3.74 11.11 10.26
C TYR A 116 -4.21 11.61 8.90
N PRO A 117 -4.18 12.93 8.63
CA PRO A 117 -4.53 13.49 7.33
C PRO A 117 -3.65 12.93 6.21
N SER A 118 -4.25 12.64 5.05
CA SER A 118 -3.52 12.12 3.89
C SER A 118 -2.49 13.11 3.34
N GLU A 119 -2.77 14.40 3.46
CA GLU A 119 -1.92 15.50 3.01
C GLU A 119 -0.62 15.62 3.81
N TRP A 120 -0.51 14.95 4.96
CA TRP A 120 0.73 14.88 5.72
C TRP A 120 1.73 13.88 5.13
N GLY A 121 1.33 13.08 4.14
CA GLY A 121 2.18 12.10 3.47
C GLY A 121 2.63 10.97 4.39
N ASN A 122 3.45 10.04 3.87
CA ASN A 122 4.08 8.96 4.66
C ASN A 122 3.17 8.01 5.46
N ALA A 123 1.84 8.06 5.32
CA ALA A 123 0.92 7.19 6.07
C ALA A 123 1.24 5.68 5.89
N PHE A 124 1.63 5.27 4.68
CA PHE A 124 2.04 3.89 4.43
C PHE A 124 3.31 3.48 5.20
N LYS A 125 4.25 4.41 5.45
CA LYS A 125 5.44 4.13 6.28
C LYS A 125 5.06 3.87 7.74
N ILE A 126 4.02 4.55 8.24
CA ILE A 126 3.45 4.28 9.57
C ILE A 126 2.92 2.84 9.62
N LEU A 127 2.09 2.45 8.63
CA LEU A 127 1.53 1.10 8.54
C LEU A 127 2.63 0.03 8.48
N VAL A 128 3.63 0.21 7.61
CA VAL A 128 4.80 -0.67 7.49
C VAL A 128 5.53 -0.82 8.82
N SER A 129 5.76 0.29 9.52
CA SER A 129 6.47 0.26 10.80
C SER A 129 5.68 -0.51 11.86
N LEU A 130 4.36 -0.34 11.90
CA LEU A 130 3.47 -1.06 12.81
C LEU A 130 3.41 -2.56 12.49
N TRP A 131 3.30 -2.93 11.20
CA TRP A 131 3.32 -4.33 10.78
C TRP A 131 4.65 -5.02 11.08
N ARG A 132 5.76 -4.35 10.79
CA ARG A 132 7.11 -4.85 11.12
C ARG A 132 7.28 -5.07 12.62
N GLY A 133 6.78 -4.14 13.43
CA GLY A 133 6.74 -4.27 14.89
C GLY A 133 5.77 -5.34 15.42
N LYS A 134 4.98 -5.98 14.54
CA LYS A 134 3.89 -6.91 14.88
C LYS A 134 2.88 -6.28 15.85
N GLU A 135 2.69 -4.97 15.72
CA GLU A 135 1.82 -4.22 16.61
C GLU A 135 0.35 -4.49 16.27
N LYS A 136 -0.48 -4.59 17.31
CA LYS A 136 -1.92 -4.75 17.12
C LYS A 136 -2.53 -3.36 16.95
N PHE A 137 -3.07 -3.07 15.78
CA PHE A 137 -3.79 -1.84 15.49
C PHE A 137 -4.90 -2.09 14.46
N PHE A 138 -5.78 -1.10 14.32
CA PHE A 138 -6.75 -1.05 13.24
C PHE A 138 -6.68 0.33 12.60
N SER A 139 -6.71 0.37 11.28
CA SER A 139 -6.72 1.61 10.52
C SER A 139 -7.74 1.53 9.39
N VAL A 140 -8.42 2.64 9.12
CA VAL A 140 -9.40 2.75 8.04
C VAL A 140 -9.19 4.07 7.31
N GLU A 141 -9.11 4.02 5.98
CA GLU A 141 -9.16 5.24 5.17
C GLU A 141 -10.57 5.83 5.24
N VAL A 142 -10.65 7.10 5.61
CA VAL A 142 -11.92 7.82 5.72
C VAL A 142 -11.83 9.19 5.07
N ASN A 143 -13.01 9.75 4.93
CA ASN A 143 -13.30 10.97 4.22
C ASN A 143 -14.13 11.83 5.18
N LEU A 144 -13.46 12.57 6.05
CA LEU A 144 -14.09 13.27 7.16
C LEU A 144 -14.74 14.57 6.67
N TYR A 145 -15.96 14.82 7.14
CA TYR A 145 -16.74 16.01 6.89
C TYR A 145 -17.46 16.40 8.18
N LYS A 146 -17.52 17.71 8.49
CA LYS A 146 -18.14 18.24 9.72
C LYS A 146 -17.53 17.64 10.99
N GLU A 147 -18.15 17.93 12.13
CA GLU A 147 -17.73 17.41 13.44
C GLU A 147 -17.98 15.89 13.55
N ILE A 148 -17.01 15.19 14.13
CA ILE A 148 -16.95 13.72 14.12
C ILE A 148 -17.39 13.19 15.48
N SER A 149 -18.42 12.33 15.48
CA SER A 149 -18.83 11.63 16.69
C SER A 149 -17.93 10.42 16.97
N GLU A 150 -17.80 10.05 18.26
CA GLU A 150 -17.08 8.82 18.65
C GLU A 150 -17.75 7.57 18.05
N GLU A 151 -19.08 7.58 17.91
CA GLU A 151 -19.84 6.51 17.26
C GLU A 151 -19.46 6.34 15.79
N TYR A 152 -19.29 7.43 15.04
CA TYR A 152 -18.81 7.38 13.67
C TYR A 152 -17.44 6.69 13.58
N ILE A 153 -16.50 7.06 14.45
CA ILE A 153 -15.15 6.47 14.50
C ILE A 153 -15.25 4.96 14.80
N LYS A 154 -16.02 4.59 15.82
CA LYS A 154 -16.23 3.19 16.22
C LYS A 154 -16.83 2.35 15.09
N ASN A 155 -17.85 2.85 14.41
CA ASN A 155 -18.53 2.12 13.34
C ASN A 155 -17.61 1.84 12.15
N ASN A 156 -16.81 2.83 11.72
CA ASN A 156 -15.83 2.64 10.65
C ASN A 156 -14.78 1.58 11.01
N LEU A 157 -14.21 1.66 12.22
CA LEU A 157 -13.19 0.71 12.68
C LEU A 157 -13.74 -0.69 12.96
N LYS A 158 -15.03 -0.81 13.32
CA LYS A 158 -15.64 -2.10 13.64
C LYS A 158 -15.72 -3.02 12.43
N LEU A 159 -15.93 -2.47 11.23
CA LEU A 159 -15.91 -3.25 10.00
C LEU A 159 -14.54 -3.89 9.76
N ALA A 160 -13.47 -3.10 9.90
CA ALA A 160 -12.10 -3.60 9.81
C ALA A 160 -11.84 -4.72 10.84
N GLN A 161 -12.36 -4.59 12.07
CA GLN A 161 -12.24 -5.64 13.09
C GLN A 161 -12.94 -6.94 12.72
N ILE A 162 -14.16 -6.87 12.19
CA ILE A 162 -14.98 -8.05 11.82
C ILE A 162 -14.40 -8.77 10.61
N LEU A 163 -13.79 -8.02 9.69
CA LEU A 163 -13.13 -8.55 8.50
C LEU A 163 -11.61 -8.66 8.70
N GLU A 164 -11.17 -8.61 9.94
CA GLU A 164 -9.79 -8.83 10.35
C GLU A 164 -8.73 -7.98 9.61
N PHE A 165 -9.09 -6.82 9.08
CA PHE A 165 -8.12 -5.87 8.57
C PHE A 165 -7.37 -5.23 9.73
N SER A 166 -6.05 -5.11 9.60
CA SER A 166 -5.29 -4.10 10.33
C SER A 166 -5.34 -2.76 9.62
N TYR A 167 -5.52 -2.75 8.29
CA TYR A 167 -5.68 -1.56 7.47
C TYR A 167 -6.73 -1.79 6.37
N LEU A 168 -7.85 -1.06 6.43
CA LEU A 168 -8.92 -1.11 5.45
C LEU A 168 -8.89 0.15 4.57
N SER A 169 -8.36 0.00 3.36
CA SER A 169 -8.35 1.07 2.34
C SER A 169 -9.72 1.25 1.69
N GLN A 170 -9.93 2.40 1.04
CA GLN A 170 -11.12 2.63 0.21
C GLN A 170 -11.22 1.63 -0.95
N ARG A 171 -10.07 1.27 -1.56
CA ARG A 171 -10.01 0.25 -2.61
C ARG A 171 -10.41 -1.14 -2.09
N ALA A 172 -9.96 -1.51 -0.89
CA ALA A 172 -10.35 -2.76 -0.25
C ALA A 172 -11.84 -2.76 0.08
N LEU A 173 -12.39 -1.65 0.59
CA LEU A 173 -13.81 -1.50 0.85
C LEU A 173 -14.66 -1.70 -0.42
N GLU A 174 -14.23 -1.11 -1.55
CA GLU A 174 -14.92 -1.30 -2.83
C GLU A 174 -14.81 -2.74 -3.33
N SER A 175 -13.65 -3.37 -3.18
CA SER A 175 -13.46 -4.79 -3.49
C SER A 175 -14.39 -5.68 -2.67
N LEU A 176 -14.55 -5.42 -1.37
CA LEU A 176 -15.44 -6.18 -0.47
C LEU A 176 -16.92 -6.15 -0.89
N LYS A 177 -17.39 -5.07 -1.54
CA LYS A 177 -18.76 -5.01 -2.10
C LYS A 177 -19.00 -6.03 -3.21
N ASN A 178 -17.93 -6.53 -3.85
CA ASN A 178 -18.00 -7.62 -4.82
C ASN A 178 -18.07 -9.00 -4.18
N TYR A 179 -17.84 -9.10 -2.86
CA TYR A 179 -17.89 -10.34 -2.09
C TYR A 179 -19.14 -10.41 -1.24
N LEU A 180 -19.36 -9.45 -0.34
CA LEU A 180 -20.44 -9.50 0.64
C LEU A 180 -21.70 -8.79 0.13
N PRO A 181 -22.91 -9.29 0.45
CA PRO A 181 -24.17 -8.65 0.08
C PRO A 181 -24.42 -7.31 0.80
N THR A 182 -23.80 -7.12 1.97
CA THR A 182 -23.87 -5.90 2.78
C THR A 182 -22.57 -5.73 3.55
N LEU A 183 -22.22 -4.48 3.85
CA LEU A 183 -21.11 -4.11 4.74
C LEU A 183 -21.61 -3.54 6.07
N GLU A 184 -22.91 -3.67 6.36
CA GLU A 184 -23.48 -3.27 7.64
C GLU A 184 -22.95 -4.15 8.78
N VAL A 185 -22.21 -3.52 9.68
CA VAL A 185 -21.54 -4.14 10.84
C VAL A 185 -22.49 -5.01 11.65
N GLU A 186 -23.70 -4.55 11.93
CA GLU A 186 -24.69 -5.27 12.74
C GLU A 186 -25.14 -6.58 12.09
N LYS A 187 -25.45 -6.56 10.78
CA LYS A 187 -25.84 -7.75 10.02
C LYS A 187 -24.72 -8.78 9.96
N LEU A 188 -23.48 -8.32 9.71
CA LEU A 188 -22.31 -9.19 9.66
C LEU A 188 -22.00 -9.81 11.03
N LEU A 189 -22.15 -9.06 12.12
CA LEU A 189 -22.01 -9.57 13.49
C LEU A 189 -23.11 -10.58 13.82
N GLU A 190 -24.36 -10.29 13.46
CA GLU A 190 -25.50 -11.16 13.73
C GLU A 190 -25.25 -12.57 13.16
N ILE A 191 -24.93 -12.68 11.87
CA ILE A 191 -24.73 -13.98 11.23
C ILE A 191 -23.46 -14.68 11.74
N THR A 192 -22.38 -13.94 11.97
CA THR A 192 -21.13 -14.51 12.49
C THR A 192 -21.32 -15.06 13.91
N ASN A 193 -21.98 -14.31 14.79
CA ASN A 193 -22.27 -14.76 16.15
C ASN A 193 -23.21 -15.96 16.17
N ARG A 194 -24.23 -15.98 15.30
CA ARG A 194 -25.13 -17.14 15.15
C ARG A 194 -24.37 -18.37 14.67
N PHE A 195 -23.50 -18.24 13.66
CA PHE A 195 -22.66 -19.34 13.19
C PHE A 195 -21.79 -19.91 14.32
N LEU A 196 -21.09 -19.05 15.06
CA LEU A 196 -20.21 -19.47 16.16
C LEU A 196 -20.95 -20.26 17.26
N LYS A 197 -22.21 -19.91 17.54
CA LYS A 197 -23.05 -20.58 18.55
C LYS A 197 -23.73 -21.86 18.04
N THR A 198 -23.77 -22.07 16.73
CA THR A 198 -24.57 -23.12 16.11
C THR A 198 -23.67 -24.23 15.58
N LYS A 199 -23.45 -25.28 16.38
CA LYS A 199 -22.71 -26.49 15.93
C LYS A 199 -23.35 -27.11 14.68
N GLU A 200 -22.54 -27.74 13.84
CA GLU A 200 -22.96 -28.42 12.60
C GLU A 200 -23.68 -27.48 11.61
N SER A 201 -23.37 -26.19 11.68
CA SER A 201 -23.85 -25.20 10.72
C SER A 201 -22.80 -24.90 9.66
N PHE A 202 -23.27 -24.32 8.55
CA PHE A 202 -22.45 -23.96 7.41
C PHE A 202 -22.70 -22.50 7.08
N LEU A 203 -21.62 -21.73 6.95
CA LEU A 203 -21.66 -20.45 6.26
C LEU A 203 -21.44 -20.67 4.77
N ILE A 204 -22.24 -19.99 3.96
CA ILE A 204 -22.22 -20.11 2.50
C ILE A 204 -22.21 -18.72 1.88
N LEU A 205 -21.29 -18.51 0.95
CA LEU A 205 -21.26 -17.33 0.08
C LEU A 205 -21.40 -17.78 -1.37
N SER A 206 -22.37 -17.26 -2.09
CA SER A 206 -22.70 -17.71 -3.45
C SER A 206 -22.92 -16.56 -4.41
N SER A 207 -22.45 -16.73 -5.66
CA SER A 207 -22.67 -15.79 -6.75
C SER A 207 -24.05 -15.92 -7.40
N LYS A 208 -24.85 -16.94 -7.05
CA LYS A 208 -26.15 -17.23 -7.70
C LYS A 208 -27.34 -16.83 -6.84
N LYS A 209 -28.37 -16.26 -7.50
CA LYS A 209 -29.64 -15.92 -6.86
C LYS A 209 -30.45 -17.16 -6.41
N ASP A 210 -30.46 -18.25 -7.17
CA ASP A 210 -31.35 -19.39 -6.89
C ASP A 210 -30.75 -20.50 -6.02
N ILE A 211 -29.60 -20.27 -5.36
CA ILE A 211 -28.95 -21.27 -4.50
C ILE A 211 -29.88 -21.87 -3.44
N LYS A 212 -30.88 -21.10 -2.96
CA LYS A 212 -31.85 -21.54 -1.95
C LYS A 212 -32.60 -22.81 -2.36
N LYS A 213 -32.98 -22.95 -3.64
CA LYS A 213 -33.71 -24.12 -4.14
C LYS A 213 -32.83 -25.37 -4.07
N ASN A 214 -31.56 -25.24 -4.47
CA ASN A 214 -30.61 -26.34 -4.43
C ASN A 214 -30.22 -26.72 -2.99
N LEU A 215 -30.06 -25.74 -2.10
CA LEU A 215 -29.83 -25.98 -0.68
C LEU A 215 -30.98 -26.75 -0.03
N LYS A 216 -32.24 -26.36 -0.29
CA LYS A 216 -33.41 -27.09 0.22
C LYS A 216 -33.49 -28.52 -0.33
N LYS A 217 -33.18 -28.71 -1.61
CA LYS A 217 -33.08 -30.06 -2.21
C LYS A 217 -32.00 -30.91 -1.54
N ALA A 218 -30.91 -30.28 -1.10
CA ALA A 218 -29.82 -30.89 -0.36
C ALA A 218 -30.09 -31.03 1.15
N GLY A 219 -31.36 -30.95 1.58
CA GLY A 219 -31.77 -31.11 2.99
C GLY A 219 -31.51 -29.90 3.90
N ALA A 220 -30.94 -28.81 3.39
CA ALA A 220 -30.48 -27.72 4.23
C ALA A 220 -31.62 -26.86 4.78
N LYS A 221 -31.57 -26.60 6.09
CA LYS A 221 -32.42 -25.63 6.78
C LYS A 221 -31.73 -24.27 6.84
N ILE A 222 -32.29 -23.26 6.17
CA ILE A 222 -31.78 -21.88 6.19
C ILE A 222 -32.15 -21.22 7.52
N LEU A 223 -31.15 -20.73 8.26
CA LEU A 223 -31.32 -20.07 9.56
C LEU A 223 -31.24 -18.54 9.48
N LYS A 224 -30.43 -18.04 8.55
CA LYS A 224 -30.29 -16.60 8.27
C LYS A 224 -29.78 -16.42 6.85
N GLU A 225 -30.18 -15.32 6.23
CA GLU A 225 -29.70 -14.94 4.90
C GLU A 225 -29.62 -13.43 4.75
N TYR A 226 -28.66 -12.99 3.94
CA TYR A 226 -28.60 -11.65 3.39
C TYR A 226 -28.36 -11.74 1.88
N GLU A 227 -29.03 -10.88 1.14
CA GLU A 227 -29.09 -10.91 -0.32
C GLU A 227 -28.68 -9.55 -0.89
N GLY A 228 -27.82 -9.59 -1.90
CA GLY A 228 -27.34 -8.44 -2.67
C GLY A 228 -26.83 -8.94 -4.01
N LYS A 229 -25.62 -8.52 -4.41
CA LYS A 229 -24.94 -9.08 -5.60
C LYS A 229 -24.63 -10.58 -5.44
N ASN A 230 -24.18 -10.95 -4.25
CA ASN A 230 -23.99 -12.35 -3.81
C ASN A 230 -25.02 -12.69 -2.71
N LYS A 231 -25.08 -13.96 -2.31
CA LYS A 231 -25.89 -14.42 -1.16
C LYS A 231 -25.01 -14.95 -0.05
N LEU A 232 -25.21 -14.42 1.15
CA LEU A 232 -24.59 -14.91 2.38
C LEU A 232 -25.65 -15.66 3.18
N LEU A 233 -25.45 -16.95 3.42
CA LEU A 233 -26.40 -17.80 4.14
C LEU A 233 -25.73 -18.50 5.32
N LEU A 234 -26.51 -18.68 6.39
CA LEU A 234 -26.22 -19.61 7.48
C LEU A 234 -27.24 -20.74 7.40
N VAL A 235 -26.76 -21.97 7.27
CA VAL A 235 -27.62 -23.15 7.12
C VAL A 235 -27.24 -24.27 8.09
N LYS A 236 -28.16 -25.20 8.31
CA LYS A 236 -27.96 -26.47 9.04
C LYS A 236 -28.37 -27.66 8.17
N ASN A 237 -27.92 -28.86 8.53
CA ASN A 237 -28.30 -30.13 7.90
C ASN A 237 -28.00 -30.16 6.39
N LEU A 238 -26.87 -29.59 5.97
CA LEU A 238 -26.46 -29.57 4.57
C LEU A 238 -25.71 -30.85 4.22
N ASP A 239 -26.18 -31.58 3.21
CA ASP A 239 -25.40 -32.62 2.55
C ASP A 239 -24.49 -32.00 1.46
N LEU A 240 -23.17 -31.98 1.75
CA LEU A 240 -22.17 -31.44 0.83
C LEU A 240 -21.99 -32.30 -0.44
N ASN A 241 -22.22 -33.61 -0.38
CA ASN A 241 -22.11 -34.47 -1.56
C ASN A 241 -23.28 -34.21 -2.51
N GLN A 242 -24.48 -34.10 -1.94
CA GLN A 242 -25.68 -33.81 -2.74
C GLN A 242 -25.61 -32.43 -3.40
N ILE A 243 -25.12 -31.40 -2.70
CA ILE A 243 -24.96 -30.08 -3.32
C ILE A 243 -23.88 -30.08 -4.40
N ASN A 244 -22.74 -30.77 -4.21
CA ASN A 244 -21.71 -30.89 -5.25
C ASN A 244 -22.28 -31.54 -6.52
N PHE A 245 -22.99 -32.65 -6.38
CA PHE A 245 -23.65 -33.34 -7.50
C PHE A 245 -24.62 -32.42 -8.27
N LEU A 246 -25.40 -31.59 -7.57
CA LEU A 246 -26.33 -30.66 -8.21
C LEU A 246 -25.65 -29.57 -9.05
N TYR A 247 -24.40 -29.21 -8.75
CA TYR A 247 -23.68 -28.16 -9.48
C TYR A 247 -22.71 -28.71 -10.53
N GLU A 248 -22.14 -29.90 -10.34
CA GLU A 248 -21.35 -30.59 -11.36
C GLU A 248 -22.20 -30.97 -12.58
N LYS A 249 -23.42 -31.49 -12.36
CA LYS A 249 -24.31 -31.95 -13.43
C LYS A 249 -24.81 -30.82 -14.35
N ASN A 250 -24.86 -29.59 -13.86
CA ASN A 250 -25.49 -28.46 -14.56
C ASN A 250 -24.51 -27.59 -15.34
N LEU A 251 -23.20 -27.92 -15.39
CA LEU A 251 -22.14 -27.06 -15.97
C LEU A 251 -22.26 -25.61 -15.48
N ASP A 252 -22.68 -25.44 -14.23
CA ASP A 252 -23.10 -24.16 -13.71
C ASP A 252 -21.87 -23.36 -13.28
N ARG A 253 -21.66 -22.20 -13.92
CA ARG A 253 -20.56 -21.27 -13.62
C ARG A 253 -20.68 -20.60 -12.24
N THR A 254 -21.73 -20.92 -11.48
CA THR A 254 -21.92 -20.45 -10.11
C THR A 254 -20.72 -20.81 -9.24
N LYS A 255 -20.23 -19.82 -8.49
CA LYS A 255 -19.14 -19.97 -7.53
C LYS A 255 -19.71 -19.92 -6.11
N ILE A 256 -19.30 -20.87 -5.28
CA ILE A 256 -19.80 -21.05 -3.92
C ILE A 256 -18.61 -21.32 -3.00
N GLY A 257 -18.44 -20.46 -2.00
CA GLY A 257 -17.56 -20.68 -0.86
C GLY A 257 -18.36 -21.26 0.29
N VAL A 258 -17.81 -22.28 0.95
CA VAL A 258 -18.46 -22.94 2.09
C VAL A 258 -17.50 -23.03 3.27
N LEU A 259 -17.98 -22.65 4.45
CA LEU A 259 -17.27 -22.82 5.71
C LEU A 259 -18.14 -23.61 6.71
N PRO A 260 -17.90 -24.92 6.85
CA PRO A 260 -18.48 -25.73 7.92
C PRO A 260 -17.96 -25.30 9.30
N TRP A 261 -18.78 -25.49 10.34
CA TRP A 261 -18.41 -25.17 11.72
C TRP A 261 -17.22 -26.00 12.22
N GLU A 262 -17.12 -27.27 11.81
CA GLU A 262 -16.04 -28.18 12.18
C GLU A 262 -14.72 -27.72 11.55
N VAL A 263 -14.77 -27.30 10.28
CA VAL A 263 -13.62 -26.75 9.54
C VAL A 263 -13.16 -25.44 10.18
N TRP A 264 -14.09 -24.57 10.57
CA TRP A 264 -13.77 -23.38 11.36
C TRP A 264 -13.05 -23.75 12.67
N GLY A 265 -13.55 -24.77 13.39
CA GLY A 265 -12.92 -25.27 14.61
C GLY A 265 -11.47 -25.72 14.42
N LYS A 266 -11.19 -26.41 13.30
CA LYS A 266 -9.86 -26.93 12.94
C LYS A 266 -8.87 -25.85 12.51
N PHE A 267 -9.32 -24.87 11.72
CA PHE A 267 -8.43 -23.90 11.08
C PHE A 267 -8.45 -22.50 11.72
N LYS A 268 -9.34 -22.21 12.68
CA LYS A 268 -9.30 -20.89 13.34
C LYS A 268 -7.95 -20.67 14.02
N ASN A 269 -7.45 -19.44 13.92
CA ASN A 269 -6.27 -18.99 14.64
C ASN A 269 -6.57 -17.65 15.33
N LYS A 270 -5.59 -17.12 16.07
CA LYS A 270 -5.77 -15.91 16.87
C LYS A 270 -6.22 -14.73 16.00
N GLY A 271 -7.41 -14.23 16.30
CA GLY A 271 -8.01 -13.07 15.65
C GLY A 271 -8.74 -13.35 14.34
N SER A 272 -8.69 -14.57 13.79
CA SER A 272 -9.44 -14.89 12.57
C SER A 272 -10.95 -14.72 12.74
N THR A 273 -11.65 -14.45 11.63
CA THR A 273 -13.10 -14.37 11.60
C THR A 273 -13.69 -15.31 10.55
N PRO A 274 -14.88 -15.91 10.81
CA PRO A 274 -15.53 -16.80 9.87
C PRO A 274 -15.79 -16.18 8.49
N LEU A 275 -16.04 -14.87 8.45
CA LEU A 275 -16.32 -14.15 7.18
C LEU A 275 -15.11 -14.13 6.25
N ILE A 276 -13.89 -13.95 6.77
CA ILE A 276 -12.68 -13.96 5.94
C ILE A 276 -12.37 -15.34 5.41
N PHE A 277 -12.60 -16.39 6.21
CA PHE A 277 -12.47 -17.77 5.73
C PHE A 277 -13.48 -18.06 4.64
N LEU A 278 -14.72 -17.60 4.80
CA LEU A 278 -15.76 -17.76 3.80
C LEU A 278 -15.43 -17.00 2.50
N ILE A 279 -14.95 -15.75 2.60
CA ILE A 279 -14.51 -14.96 1.44
C ILE A 279 -13.35 -15.65 0.74
N GLY A 280 -12.37 -16.15 1.49
CA GLY A 280 -11.25 -16.93 0.94
C GLY A 280 -11.72 -18.18 0.20
N ALA A 281 -12.65 -18.94 0.77
CA ALA A 281 -13.20 -20.14 0.12
C ALA A 281 -13.97 -19.78 -1.17
N PHE A 282 -14.73 -18.68 -1.15
CA PHE A 282 -15.45 -18.20 -2.33
C PHE A 282 -14.51 -17.71 -3.42
N GLU A 283 -13.46 -16.97 -3.08
CA GLU A 283 -12.44 -16.55 -4.04
C GLU A 283 -11.67 -17.76 -4.60
N HIS A 284 -11.37 -18.73 -3.74
CA HIS A 284 -10.74 -19.98 -4.16
C HIS A 284 -11.61 -20.71 -5.20
N ALA A 285 -12.95 -20.77 -5.01
CA ALA A 285 -13.86 -21.29 -6.03
C ALA A 285 -13.80 -20.47 -7.33
N LYS A 286 -13.75 -19.13 -7.24
CA LYS A 286 -13.68 -18.24 -8.42
C LYS A 286 -12.43 -18.46 -9.26
N ARG A 287 -11.28 -18.67 -8.64
CA ARG A 287 -9.99 -18.88 -9.32
C ARG A 287 -9.87 -20.26 -9.96
N LEU A 288 -10.68 -21.22 -9.52
CA LEU A 288 -10.71 -22.57 -10.08
C LEU A 288 -11.76 -22.64 -11.21
N ASN A 289 -11.32 -22.84 -12.45
CA ASN A 289 -12.22 -22.83 -13.62
C ASN A 289 -13.38 -23.85 -13.50
N ASN A 290 -13.06 -25.11 -13.17
CA ASN A 290 -14.00 -26.23 -13.22
C ASN A 290 -14.65 -26.59 -11.88
N ILE A 291 -14.40 -25.82 -10.83
CA ILE A 291 -14.92 -26.09 -9.49
C ILE A 291 -15.96 -25.03 -9.14
N SER A 292 -17.19 -25.45 -8.92
CA SER A 292 -18.30 -24.56 -8.54
C SER A 292 -18.36 -24.34 -7.03
N ILE A 293 -18.03 -25.37 -6.24
CA ILE A 293 -18.11 -25.34 -4.78
C ILE A 293 -16.74 -25.57 -4.18
N LYS A 294 -16.33 -24.67 -3.29
CA LYS A 294 -15.09 -24.83 -2.53
C LYS A 294 -15.36 -24.72 -1.04
N VAL A 295 -15.08 -25.81 -0.32
CA VAL A 295 -15.00 -25.82 1.13
C VAL A 295 -13.65 -25.25 1.54
N PHE A 296 -13.62 -24.44 2.61
CA PHE A 296 -12.37 -23.94 3.16
C PHE A 296 -11.41 -25.09 3.51
N GLU A 297 -10.14 -24.96 3.10
CA GLU A 297 -9.07 -25.91 3.39
C GLU A 297 -7.74 -25.16 3.59
N GLY A 298 -6.67 -25.87 3.95
CA GLY A 298 -5.38 -25.23 4.25
C GLY A 298 -4.82 -24.37 3.12
N PHE A 299 -4.94 -24.80 1.85
CA PHE A 299 -4.50 -23.99 0.70
C PHE A 299 -5.28 -22.67 0.59
N THR A 300 -6.52 -22.60 1.12
CA THR A 300 -7.30 -21.36 1.12
C THR A 300 -6.64 -20.24 1.91
N TYR A 301 -5.71 -20.52 2.84
CA TYR A 301 -4.91 -19.46 3.46
C TYR A 301 -4.05 -18.70 2.44
N HIS A 302 -3.51 -19.38 1.41
CA HIS A 302 -2.75 -18.72 0.35
C HIS A 302 -3.65 -17.69 -0.35
N VAL A 303 -4.85 -18.11 -0.75
CA VAL A 303 -5.85 -17.24 -1.39
C VAL A 303 -6.23 -16.05 -0.52
N ILE A 304 -6.36 -16.23 0.80
CA ILE A 304 -6.61 -15.11 1.73
C ILE A 304 -5.40 -14.18 1.80
N GLY A 305 -4.18 -14.72 1.80
CA GLY A 305 -2.95 -13.94 1.74
C GLY A 305 -2.93 -13.04 0.49
N ASP A 306 -3.25 -13.60 -0.67
CA ASP A 306 -3.33 -12.86 -1.94
C ASP A 306 -4.37 -11.74 -1.87
N LEU A 307 -5.56 -12.02 -1.31
CA LEU A 307 -6.60 -11.01 -1.15
C LEU A 307 -6.13 -9.85 -0.27
N TYR A 308 -5.52 -10.12 0.87
CA TYR A 308 -4.98 -9.05 1.72
C TYR A 308 -3.82 -8.31 1.06
N TYR A 309 -2.99 -8.99 0.27
CA TYR A 309 -1.92 -8.37 -0.50
C TYR A 309 -2.48 -7.40 -1.54
N GLU A 310 -3.50 -7.83 -2.30
CA GLU A 310 -4.25 -6.99 -3.26
C GLU A 310 -4.94 -5.81 -2.56
N TRP A 311 -5.46 -6.03 -1.35
CA TRP A 311 -6.06 -4.98 -0.50
C TRP A 311 -5.04 -4.08 0.19
N LYS A 312 -3.73 -4.34 0.01
CA LYS A 312 -2.59 -3.63 0.58
C LYS A 312 -2.48 -3.71 2.11
N ASP A 313 -3.14 -4.67 2.75
CA ASP A 313 -2.91 -4.99 4.16
C ASP A 313 -1.79 -6.03 4.27
N LEU A 314 -0.54 -5.56 4.16
CA LEU A 314 0.62 -6.45 4.10
C LEU A 314 0.84 -7.23 5.40
N GLY A 315 0.43 -6.67 6.54
CA GLY A 315 0.50 -7.38 7.82
C GLY A 315 -0.41 -8.61 7.85
N LYS A 316 -1.64 -8.49 7.33
CA LYS A 316 -2.57 -9.61 7.24
C LYS A 316 -2.21 -10.56 6.10
N ALA A 317 -1.73 -10.05 4.97
CA ALA A 317 -1.19 -10.89 3.90
C ALA A 317 -0.10 -11.82 4.43
N LEU A 318 0.92 -11.26 5.11
CA LEU A 318 2.01 -12.05 5.69
C LEU A 318 1.49 -13.07 6.70
N LYS A 319 0.57 -12.68 7.60
CA LYS A 319 -0.03 -13.62 8.55
C LYS A 319 -0.60 -14.85 7.83
N TYR A 320 -1.36 -14.64 6.76
CA TYR A 320 -2.04 -15.72 6.05
C TYR A 320 -1.10 -16.54 5.15
N TYR A 321 -0.08 -15.92 4.56
CA TYR A 321 0.98 -16.66 3.87
C TYR A 321 1.75 -17.59 4.82
N LEU A 322 2.11 -17.12 6.01
CA LEU A 322 2.78 -17.95 7.02
C LEU A 322 1.94 -19.17 7.44
N LEU A 323 0.61 -19.02 7.51
CA LEU A 323 -0.32 -20.13 7.78
C LEU A 323 -0.46 -21.08 6.58
N ALA A 324 -0.24 -20.60 5.36
CA ALA A 324 -0.37 -21.38 4.14
C ALA A 324 0.83 -22.31 3.86
N ARG A 325 1.99 -22.07 4.49
CA ARG A 325 3.25 -22.80 4.22
C ARG A 325 3.11 -24.33 4.23
N ASP A 326 2.40 -24.87 5.22
CA ASP A 326 2.24 -26.33 5.36
C ASP A 326 1.20 -26.93 4.40
N TYR A 327 0.50 -26.08 3.64
CA TYR A 327 -0.62 -26.47 2.78
C TYR A 327 -0.47 -26.01 1.34
N THR A 328 0.51 -25.16 1.04
CA THR A 328 0.64 -24.56 -0.28
C THR A 328 1.06 -25.61 -1.30
N LYS A 329 0.39 -25.62 -2.44
CA LYS A 329 0.79 -26.37 -3.64
C LYS A 329 1.72 -25.56 -4.54
N GLN A 330 2.03 -24.33 -4.13
CA GLN A 330 2.77 -23.30 -4.86
C GLN A 330 3.81 -22.70 -3.89
N PRO A 331 4.85 -23.46 -3.50
CA PRO A 331 5.80 -23.04 -2.49
C PRO A 331 6.72 -21.91 -2.97
N VAL A 332 7.06 -21.88 -4.26
CA VAL A 332 7.92 -20.84 -4.85
C VAL A 332 7.17 -19.51 -4.89
N GLU A 333 5.93 -19.50 -5.38
CA GLU A 333 5.06 -18.32 -5.46
C GLU A 333 4.74 -17.77 -4.07
N LEU A 334 4.48 -18.65 -3.09
CA LEU A 334 4.31 -18.24 -1.70
C LEU A 334 5.56 -17.55 -1.17
N THR A 335 6.74 -18.12 -1.43
CA THR A 335 8.02 -17.56 -0.99
C THR A 335 8.32 -16.21 -1.65
N LEU A 336 8.01 -16.06 -2.94
CA LEU A 336 8.10 -14.77 -3.65
C LEU A 336 7.21 -13.71 -3.00
N SER A 337 5.96 -14.05 -2.68
CA SER A 337 5.00 -13.16 -2.01
C SER A 337 5.45 -12.76 -0.60
N GLU A 338 5.93 -13.72 0.19
CA GLU A 338 6.49 -13.42 1.52
C GLU A 338 7.72 -12.51 1.45
N SER A 339 8.61 -12.77 0.47
CA SER A 339 9.83 -11.99 0.29
C SER A 339 9.55 -10.55 -0.10
N ALA A 340 8.60 -10.33 -1.01
CA ALA A 340 8.14 -8.99 -1.38
C ALA A 340 7.62 -8.20 -0.17
N ILE A 341 6.92 -8.85 0.77
CA ILE A 341 6.47 -8.20 2.00
C ILE A 341 7.67 -7.86 2.91
N TYR A 342 8.58 -8.81 3.15
CA TYR A 342 9.76 -8.54 3.98
C TYR A 342 10.65 -7.44 3.39
N TYR A 343 10.82 -7.41 2.07
CA TYR A 343 11.52 -6.34 1.36
C TYR A 343 10.84 -4.97 1.58
N THR A 344 9.51 -4.94 1.52
CA THR A 344 8.72 -3.73 1.80
C THR A 344 8.87 -3.29 3.26
N PHE A 345 8.96 -4.23 4.21
CA PHE A 345 9.22 -3.92 5.62
C PHE A 345 10.66 -3.45 5.89
N GLY A 346 11.56 -3.63 4.92
CA GLY A 346 12.99 -3.40 5.09
C GLY A 346 13.68 -4.52 5.86
N ASP A 347 13.02 -5.66 6.08
CA ASP A 347 13.58 -6.87 6.68
C ASP A 347 14.40 -7.64 5.61
N LEU A 348 15.41 -6.98 5.02
CA LEU A 348 16.12 -7.45 3.83
C LEU A 348 16.77 -8.83 4.03
N ASP A 349 17.36 -9.08 5.20
CA ASP A 349 17.98 -10.38 5.50
C ASP A 349 16.97 -11.53 5.55
N LYS A 350 15.74 -11.28 6.02
CA LYS A 350 14.69 -12.30 5.98
C LYS A 350 14.22 -12.56 4.57
N ALA A 351 14.01 -11.49 3.79
CA ALA A 351 13.62 -11.57 2.39
C ALA A 351 14.66 -12.38 1.59
N GLU A 352 15.94 -12.09 1.79
CA GLU A 352 17.06 -12.80 1.16
C GLU A 352 17.08 -14.28 1.58
N ASN A 353 17.05 -14.57 2.88
CA ASN A 353 17.19 -15.92 3.40
C ASN A 353 16.09 -16.87 2.90
N ILE A 354 14.84 -16.41 2.82
CA ILE A 354 13.76 -17.28 2.33
C ILE A 354 13.88 -17.55 0.82
N LEU A 355 14.29 -16.56 0.02
CA LEU A 355 14.50 -16.76 -1.42
C LEU A 355 15.68 -17.70 -1.69
N ARG A 356 16.79 -17.55 -0.96
CA ARG A 356 17.97 -18.40 -1.14
C ARG A 356 17.69 -19.88 -0.85
N LYS A 357 16.72 -20.19 0.01
CA LYS A 357 16.30 -21.59 0.28
C LYS A 357 15.62 -22.25 -0.92
N GLU A 358 15.06 -21.47 -1.84
CA GLU A 358 14.46 -22.00 -3.07
C GLU A 358 15.50 -22.31 -4.16
N LEU A 359 16.74 -21.80 -4.03
CA LEU A 359 17.85 -22.05 -4.96
C LEU A 359 18.56 -23.41 -4.72
N CYS A 360 17.80 -24.49 -4.58
CA CYS A 360 18.39 -25.84 -4.56
C CYS A 360 18.81 -26.25 -5.98
N GLY A 361 20.07 -26.66 -6.18
CA GLY A 361 20.55 -27.21 -7.45
C GLY A 361 19.85 -28.48 -7.94
N CYS A 362 18.92 -29.01 -7.14
CA CYS A 362 18.07 -30.15 -7.45
C CYS A 362 16.75 -29.79 -8.16
N LYS A 363 16.39 -28.50 -8.22
CA LYS A 363 15.14 -28.00 -8.82
C LYS A 363 15.44 -27.02 -9.94
N LYS A 364 14.53 -26.92 -10.91
CA LYS A 364 14.58 -25.84 -11.90
C LYS A 364 14.41 -24.51 -11.15
N GLU A 365 15.38 -23.62 -11.29
CA GLU A 365 15.35 -22.28 -10.71
C GLU A 365 14.23 -21.45 -11.35
N ASP A 366 13.52 -20.69 -10.53
CA ASP A 366 12.52 -19.73 -10.98
C ASP A 366 13.20 -18.34 -11.18
N PRO A 367 13.05 -17.70 -12.35
CA PRO A 367 13.74 -16.45 -12.64
C PRO A 367 13.31 -15.29 -11.73
N PHE A 368 12.08 -15.31 -11.19
CA PHE A 368 11.62 -14.28 -10.25
C PHE A 368 12.34 -14.36 -8.90
N ILE A 369 12.86 -15.54 -8.51
CA ILE A 369 13.68 -15.66 -7.30
C ILE A 369 14.97 -14.85 -7.47
N HIS A 370 15.64 -15.00 -8.62
CA HIS A 370 16.84 -14.23 -8.92
C HIS A 370 16.53 -12.74 -9.05
N TYR A 371 15.48 -12.37 -9.78
CA TYR A 371 15.08 -10.97 -9.89
C TYR A 371 14.82 -10.31 -8.51
N ASN A 372 14.07 -10.97 -7.62
CA ASN A 372 13.81 -10.43 -6.30
C ASN A 372 15.06 -10.39 -5.41
N LEU A 373 15.98 -11.37 -5.52
CA LEU A 373 17.28 -11.32 -4.86
C LEU A 373 18.11 -10.13 -5.33
N ALA A 374 18.11 -9.83 -6.63
CA ALA A 374 18.78 -8.66 -7.15
C ALA A 374 18.24 -7.37 -6.54
N LEU A 375 16.91 -7.19 -6.49
CA LEU A 375 16.29 -6.02 -5.86
C LEU A 375 16.69 -5.88 -4.38
N ILE A 376 16.76 -7.00 -3.65
CA ILE A 376 17.23 -7.02 -2.26
C ILE A 376 18.69 -6.57 -2.18
N TYR A 377 19.57 -7.10 -3.03
CA TYR A 377 20.98 -6.72 -3.03
C TYR A 377 21.21 -5.27 -3.43
N LEU A 378 20.47 -4.72 -4.39
CA LEU A 378 20.51 -3.30 -4.71
C LEU A 378 20.16 -2.44 -3.49
N LYS A 379 19.12 -2.82 -2.75
CA LYS A 379 18.73 -2.10 -1.53
C LYS A 379 19.70 -2.30 -0.36
N LYS A 380 20.54 -3.34 -0.42
CA LYS A 380 21.66 -3.58 0.50
C LYS A 380 22.97 -2.94 0.00
N GLU A 381 22.93 -2.17 -1.10
CA GLU A 381 24.10 -1.54 -1.73
C GLU A 381 25.17 -2.55 -2.18
N LYS A 382 24.71 -3.74 -2.58
CA LYS A 382 25.53 -4.86 -3.07
C LYS A 382 25.39 -5.02 -4.58
N GLY A 383 26.03 -4.11 -5.32
CA GLY A 383 25.91 -4.00 -6.78
C GLY A 383 26.28 -5.29 -7.51
N GLU A 384 27.45 -5.87 -7.23
CA GLU A 384 27.92 -7.07 -7.92
C GLU A 384 27.01 -8.29 -7.71
N GLU A 385 26.55 -8.53 -6.48
CA GLU A 385 25.58 -9.60 -6.24
C GLU A 385 24.25 -9.34 -6.96
N ALA A 386 23.79 -8.08 -7.01
CA ALA A 386 22.62 -7.72 -7.78
C ALA A 386 22.80 -7.97 -9.28
N LYS A 387 23.93 -7.57 -9.86
CA LYS A 387 24.29 -7.80 -11.27
C LYS A 387 24.21 -9.28 -11.62
N TYR A 388 24.85 -10.14 -10.82
CA TYR A 388 24.81 -11.59 -10.99
C TYR A 388 23.38 -12.11 -11.06
N HIS A 389 22.53 -11.69 -10.13
CA HIS A 389 21.15 -12.16 -10.06
C HIS A 389 20.27 -11.59 -11.19
N LEU A 390 20.50 -10.36 -11.66
CA LEU A 390 19.80 -9.81 -12.83
C LEU A 390 20.16 -10.59 -14.11
N TYR A 391 21.44 -10.89 -14.33
CA TYR A 391 21.86 -11.74 -15.44
C TYR A 391 21.22 -13.12 -15.36
N LYS A 392 21.21 -13.75 -14.18
CA LYS A 392 20.57 -15.06 -14.01
C LYS A 392 19.08 -15.04 -14.32
N ALA A 393 18.35 -14.03 -13.84
CA ALA A 393 16.92 -13.89 -14.15
C ALA A 393 16.68 -13.75 -15.66
N HIS A 394 17.46 -12.90 -16.33
CA HIS A 394 17.37 -12.72 -17.79
C HIS A 394 17.76 -13.98 -18.56
N LEU A 395 18.82 -14.69 -18.17
CA LEU A 395 19.25 -15.92 -18.85
C LEU A 395 18.22 -17.06 -18.73
N LEU A 396 17.54 -17.15 -17.58
CA LEU A 396 16.50 -18.15 -17.33
C LEU A 396 15.20 -17.86 -18.11
N ASP A 397 14.92 -16.58 -18.40
CA ASP A 397 13.75 -16.15 -19.19
C ASP A 397 14.08 -14.90 -20.05
N PRO A 398 14.75 -15.08 -21.22
CA PRO A 398 15.27 -13.97 -22.01
C PRO A 398 14.19 -13.08 -22.66
N GLU A 399 12.99 -13.61 -22.86
CA GLU A 399 11.87 -12.91 -23.48
C GLU A 399 11.09 -12.04 -22.49
N ASN A 400 11.37 -12.17 -21.19
CA ASN A 400 10.71 -11.38 -20.16
C ASN A 400 11.29 -9.97 -20.10
N SER A 401 10.48 -9.00 -20.52
CA SER A 401 10.88 -7.59 -20.54
C SER A 401 11.21 -7.05 -19.15
N VAL A 402 10.61 -7.57 -18.07
CA VAL A 402 10.87 -7.09 -16.70
C VAL A 402 12.32 -7.35 -16.31
N PHE A 403 12.83 -8.56 -16.53
CA PHE A 403 14.21 -8.90 -16.17
C PHE A 403 15.22 -8.18 -17.04
N ARG A 404 14.92 -8.08 -18.33
CA ARG A 404 15.76 -7.38 -19.30
C ARG A 404 15.86 -5.89 -19.00
N GLU A 405 14.72 -5.22 -18.74
CA GLU A 405 14.69 -3.81 -18.37
C GLU A 405 15.41 -3.54 -17.05
N ALA A 406 15.27 -4.43 -16.07
CA ALA A 406 15.96 -4.29 -14.80
C ALA A 406 17.48 -4.42 -14.95
N LEU A 407 17.95 -5.34 -15.79
CA LEU A 407 19.38 -5.46 -16.12
C LEU A 407 19.91 -4.21 -16.85
N ILE A 408 19.19 -3.74 -17.87
CA ILE A 408 19.56 -2.51 -18.60
C ILE A 408 19.64 -1.31 -17.66
N LYS A 409 18.63 -1.15 -16.81
CA LYS A 409 18.60 -0.06 -15.83
C LYS A 409 19.77 -0.17 -14.86
N TYR A 410 20.08 -1.37 -14.37
CA TYR A 410 21.25 -1.60 -13.53
C TYR A 410 22.55 -1.18 -14.22
N LEU A 411 22.79 -1.67 -15.43
CA LEU A 411 24.04 -1.37 -16.15
C LEU A 411 24.19 0.14 -16.42
N TRP A 412 23.08 0.84 -16.67
CA TRP A 412 23.10 2.30 -16.78
C TRP A 412 23.37 3.00 -15.44
N ASP A 413 22.60 2.67 -14.40
CA ASP A 413 22.67 3.34 -13.10
C ASP A 413 24.02 3.10 -12.38
N PHE A 414 24.72 2.00 -12.69
CA PHE A 414 26.04 1.65 -12.16
C PHE A 414 27.19 1.96 -13.12
N GLU A 415 26.93 2.77 -14.16
CA GLU A 415 27.95 3.29 -15.09
C GLU A 415 28.69 2.19 -15.89
N GLU A 416 28.09 1.01 -16.03
CA GLU A 416 28.58 -0.14 -16.81
C GLU A 416 28.24 0.03 -18.31
N TYR A 417 28.58 1.20 -18.85
CA TYR A 417 28.10 1.66 -20.15
C TYR A 417 28.57 0.78 -21.31
N GLU A 418 29.80 0.27 -21.26
CA GLU A 418 30.34 -0.62 -22.30
C GLU A 418 29.56 -1.93 -22.38
N GLU A 419 29.35 -2.58 -21.23
CA GLU A 419 28.60 -3.83 -21.14
C GLU A 419 27.13 -3.62 -21.53
N LEU A 420 26.54 -2.48 -21.17
CA LEU A 420 25.21 -2.09 -21.65
C LEU A 420 25.16 -2.02 -23.18
N GLY A 421 26.17 -1.40 -23.81
CA GLY A 421 26.29 -1.29 -25.26
C GLY A 421 26.37 -2.67 -25.93
N ASP A 422 27.24 -3.54 -25.44
CA ASP A 422 27.38 -4.92 -25.92
C ASP A 422 26.08 -5.71 -25.75
N PHE A 423 25.44 -5.58 -24.59
CA PHE A 423 24.16 -6.22 -24.32
C PHE A 423 23.08 -5.77 -25.30
N LEU A 424 22.86 -4.46 -25.45
CA LEU A 424 21.81 -3.89 -26.31
C LEU A 424 22.05 -4.19 -27.79
N THR A 425 23.31 -4.17 -28.25
CA THR A 425 23.65 -4.47 -29.65
C THR A 425 23.53 -5.95 -30.00
N SER A 426 23.60 -6.84 -29.00
CA SER A 426 23.34 -8.27 -29.18
C SER A 426 21.85 -8.62 -29.36
N LEU A 427 20.94 -7.72 -28.96
CA LEU A 427 19.49 -7.96 -29.05
C LEU A 427 18.98 -7.82 -30.49
N LYS A 428 18.24 -8.82 -30.97
CA LYS A 428 17.68 -8.83 -32.34
C LYS A 428 16.61 -7.75 -32.56
N ASN A 429 15.74 -7.55 -31.56
CA ASN A 429 14.62 -6.63 -31.62
C ASN A 429 14.61 -5.78 -30.35
N LEU A 430 14.77 -4.47 -30.51
CA LEU A 430 14.75 -3.51 -29.42
C LEU A 430 13.37 -2.87 -29.26
N SER A 431 12.86 -2.88 -28.02
CA SER A 431 11.73 -2.06 -27.61
C SER A 431 12.06 -0.57 -27.69
N LEU A 432 11.05 0.31 -27.63
CA LEU A 432 11.28 1.75 -27.64
C LEU A 432 12.15 2.21 -26.45
N LYS A 433 11.92 1.62 -25.27
CA LYS A 433 12.70 1.90 -24.06
C LYS A 433 14.16 1.44 -24.20
N GLU A 434 14.38 0.27 -24.78
CA GLU A 434 15.73 -0.25 -25.05
C GLU A 434 16.46 0.58 -26.12
N LYS A 435 15.75 1.09 -27.14
CA LYS A 435 16.30 2.04 -28.11
C LYS A 435 16.73 3.35 -27.45
N ILE A 436 15.95 3.84 -26.47
CA ILE A 436 16.31 5.04 -25.72
C ILE A 436 17.64 4.80 -24.98
N TYR A 437 17.79 3.69 -24.26
CA TYR A 437 19.07 3.34 -23.61
C TYR A 437 20.22 3.18 -24.60
N LEU A 438 19.97 2.62 -25.80
CA LEU A 438 20.98 2.56 -26.85
C LEU A 438 21.37 3.97 -27.35
N GLY A 439 20.40 4.88 -27.43
CA GLY A 439 20.65 6.29 -27.71
C GLY A 439 21.49 6.98 -26.62
N LYS A 440 21.19 6.70 -25.35
CA LYS A 440 21.98 7.18 -24.20
C LYS A 440 23.42 6.65 -24.24
N PHE A 441 23.61 5.36 -24.54
CA PHE A 441 24.93 4.77 -24.75
C PHE A 441 25.71 5.46 -25.88
N TYR A 442 25.08 5.70 -27.03
CA TYR A 442 25.74 6.44 -28.12
C TYR A 442 26.04 7.90 -27.76
N PHE A 443 25.22 8.52 -26.90
CA PHE A 443 25.51 9.84 -26.36
C PHE A 443 26.77 9.82 -25.50
N TYR A 444 26.88 8.85 -24.59
CA TYR A 444 28.08 8.60 -23.79
C TYR A 444 29.34 8.38 -24.67
N LYS A 445 29.22 7.59 -25.75
CA LYS A 445 30.28 7.40 -26.76
C LYS A 445 30.60 8.64 -27.59
N LYS A 446 29.88 9.75 -27.40
CA LYS A 446 29.96 10.98 -28.21
C LYS A 446 29.61 10.77 -29.69
N GLU A 447 28.92 9.68 -30.00
CA GLU A 447 28.39 9.38 -31.33
C GLU A 447 27.04 10.07 -31.54
N TYR A 448 27.04 11.40 -31.47
CA TYR A 448 25.82 12.22 -31.38
C TYR A 448 24.81 12.00 -32.51
N LYS A 449 25.27 11.66 -33.72
CA LYS A 449 24.37 11.34 -34.83
C LYS A 449 23.55 10.08 -34.57
N LYS A 450 24.17 9.03 -34.00
CA LYS A 450 23.45 7.80 -33.62
C LYS A 450 22.60 8.06 -32.39
N ALA A 451 23.13 8.78 -31.39
CA ALA A 451 22.37 9.18 -30.21
C ALA A 451 21.07 9.90 -30.61
N PHE A 452 21.15 10.92 -31.45
CA PHE A 452 19.99 11.68 -31.92
C PHE A 452 18.99 10.82 -32.70
N LYS A 453 19.48 9.88 -33.53
CA LYS A 453 18.61 8.95 -34.26
C LYS A 453 17.69 8.17 -33.34
N TYR A 454 18.18 7.71 -32.20
CA TYR A 454 17.40 6.90 -31.25
C TYR A 454 16.66 7.75 -30.22
N LEU A 455 17.32 8.77 -29.66
CA LEU A 455 16.74 9.59 -28.58
C LEU A 455 15.56 10.44 -29.05
N LYS A 456 15.50 10.85 -30.31
CA LYS A 456 14.33 11.59 -30.84
C LYS A 456 13.02 10.80 -30.73
N ASP A 457 13.09 9.47 -30.72
CA ASP A 457 11.90 8.61 -30.61
C ASP A 457 11.24 8.78 -29.23
N VAL A 458 11.96 9.29 -28.22
CA VAL A 458 11.41 9.62 -26.89
C VAL A 458 10.27 10.65 -26.96
N LEU A 459 10.24 11.50 -27.99
CA LEU A 459 9.18 12.50 -28.17
C LEU A 459 7.81 11.84 -28.41
N THR A 460 7.81 10.59 -28.87
CA THR A 460 6.60 9.77 -29.04
C THR A 460 6.29 8.90 -27.82
N PHE A 461 7.18 8.87 -26.82
CA PHE A 461 7.06 8.03 -25.63
C PHE A 461 6.40 8.79 -24.49
N LYS A 462 5.30 8.24 -23.95
CA LYS A 462 4.57 8.85 -22.83
C LYS A 462 5.37 8.85 -21.51
N GLU A 463 6.21 7.84 -21.31
CA GLU A 463 6.97 7.64 -20.08
C GLU A 463 8.43 8.10 -20.25
N ARG A 464 8.61 9.30 -20.80
CA ARG A 464 9.93 9.92 -20.99
C ARG A 464 10.51 10.39 -19.66
N ASP A 465 11.80 10.14 -19.44
CA ASP A 465 12.52 10.55 -18.24
C ASP A 465 13.31 11.85 -18.47
N GLY A 466 13.49 12.61 -17.40
CA GLY A 466 14.16 13.92 -17.44
C GLY A 466 15.61 13.85 -17.91
N GLU A 467 16.34 12.76 -17.62
CA GLU A 467 17.71 12.58 -18.10
C GLU A 467 17.74 12.42 -19.63
N THR A 468 16.88 11.58 -20.21
CA THR A 468 16.77 11.45 -21.67
C THR A 468 16.41 12.79 -22.33
N LEU A 469 15.48 13.54 -21.73
CA LEU A 469 15.10 14.87 -22.21
C LEU A 469 16.27 15.85 -22.18
N LEU A 470 17.12 15.79 -21.15
CA LEU A 470 18.31 16.63 -21.03
C LEU A 470 19.34 16.32 -22.12
N PHE A 471 19.62 15.04 -22.40
CA PHE A 471 20.48 14.65 -23.52
C PHE A 471 19.91 15.12 -24.86
N LEU A 472 18.61 14.96 -25.06
CA LEU A 472 17.96 15.38 -26.30
C LEU A 472 17.97 16.91 -26.44
N ALA A 473 17.76 17.67 -25.36
CA ALA A 473 17.87 19.13 -25.34
C ALA A 473 19.28 19.59 -25.73
N TRP A 474 20.32 18.91 -25.22
CA TRP A 474 21.71 19.17 -25.62
C TRP A 474 21.92 18.90 -27.10
N LEU A 475 21.45 17.75 -27.60
CA LEU A 475 21.56 17.39 -29.03
C LEU A 475 20.84 18.39 -29.92
N TYR A 476 19.65 18.85 -29.55
CA TYR A 476 18.95 19.88 -30.33
C TYR A 476 19.71 21.20 -30.34
N LEU A 477 20.34 21.60 -29.23
CA LEU A 477 21.10 22.86 -29.16
C LEU A 477 22.38 22.81 -29.98
N TYR A 478 23.22 21.80 -29.76
CA TYR A 478 24.58 21.75 -30.29
C TYR A 478 24.73 20.95 -31.58
N PHE A 479 23.96 19.88 -31.73
CA PHE A 479 24.06 18.99 -32.90
C PHE A 479 23.06 19.39 -34.00
N ASN A 480 21.78 19.58 -33.67
CA ASN A 480 20.73 19.94 -34.65
C ASN A 480 20.56 21.46 -34.84
N LYS A 481 21.08 22.28 -33.91
CA LYS A 481 21.01 23.75 -33.91
C LYS A 481 19.60 24.34 -33.86
N GLU A 482 18.66 23.65 -33.21
CA GLU A 482 17.28 24.09 -32.99
C GLU A 482 17.07 24.51 -31.53
N LYS A 483 17.40 25.77 -31.24
CA LYS A 483 17.40 26.32 -29.88
C LYS A 483 16.02 26.31 -29.22
N GLU A 484 14.95 26.55 -29.96
CA GLU A 484 13.59 26.60 -29.42
C GLU A 484 13.15 25.24 -28.87
N ILE A 485 13.41 24.15 -29.62
CA ILE A 485 13.09 22.79 -29.17
C ILE A 485 13.92 22.42 -27.95
N SER A 486 15.21 22.76 -27.96
CA SER A 486 16.09 22.54 -26.81
C SER A 486 15.56 23.19 -25.52
N GLN A 487 15.11 24.46 -25.58
CA GLN A 487 14.57 25.17 -24.42
C GLN A 487 13.30 24.52 -23.85
N ILE A 488 12.41 24.04 -24.72
CA ILE A 488 11.19 23.33 -24.30
C ILE A 488 11.55 22.04 -23.56
N LEU A 489 12.45 21.23 -24.15
CA LEU A 489 12.87 19.95 -23.57
C LEU A 489 13.65 20.14 -22.26
N LEU A 490 14.49 21.17 -22.17
CA LEU A 490 15.23 21.50 -20.95
C LEU A 490 14.28 21.88 -19.82
N LYS A 491 13.27 22.72 -20.10
CA LYS A 491 12.29 23.11 -19.08
C LYS A 491 11.53 21.88 -18.57
N GLU A 492 11.11 21.00 -19.46
CA GLU A 492 10.43 19.77 -19.06
C GLU A 492 11.34 18.84 -18.24
N ALA A 493 12.63 18.71 -18.62
CA ALA A 493 13.60 17.96 -17.82
C ALA A 493 13.78 18.55 -16.41
N GLN A 494 13.80 19.87 -16.27
CA GLN A 494 13.89 20.58 -14.98
C GLN A 494 12.65 20.41 -14.10
N GLU A 495 11.48 20.19 -14.70
CA GLU A 495 10.25 19.87 -13.97
C GLU A 495 10.25 18.41 -13.47
N MET A 496 11.05 17.53 -14.10
CA MET A 496 11.14 16.10 -13.77
C MET A 496 12.32 15.72 -12.87
N LEU A 497 13.42 16.46 -12.93
CA LEU A 497 14.65 16.20 -12.17
C LEU A 497 14.77 17.12 -10.97
N SER A 498 15.29 16.61 -9.86
CA SER A 498 15.78 17.46 -8.77
C SER A 498 17.00 18.26 -9.21
N SER A 499 17.26 19.38 -8.54
CA SER A 499 18.44 20.21 -8.82
C SER A 499 19.76 19.43 -8.66
N GLU A 500 19.81 18.49 -7.71
CA GLU A 500 20.99 17.65 -7.47
C GLU A 500 21.22 16.65 -8.62
N GLU A 501 20.15 15.98 -9.08
CA GLU A 501 20.23 15.05 -10.22
C GLU A 501 20.66 15.77 -11.50
N LEU A 502 20.08 16.94 -11.76
CA LEU A 502 20.40 17.73 -12.95
C LEU A 502 21.86 18.17 -12.98
N GLU A 503 22.39 18.67 -11.85
CA GLU A 503 23.81 19.05 -11.75
C GLU A 503 24.75 17.84 -11.86
N LYS A 504 24.35 16.70 -11.27
CA LYS A 504 25.11 15.45 -11.43
C LYS A 504 25.24 15.07 -12.91
N ILE A 505 24.13 15.01 -13.64
CA ILE A 505 24.12 14.61 -15.06
C ILE A 505 24.93 15.61 -15.91
N LYS A 506 24.76 16.92 -15.68
CA LYS A 506 25.53 17.95 -16.40
C LYS A 506 27.04 17.77 -16.22
N LYS A 507 27.48 17.52 -14.98
CA LYS A 507 28.88 17.31 -14.66
C LYS A 507 29.42 16.02 -15.27
N GLU A 508 28.68 14.93 -15.16
CA GLU A 508 29.09 13.60 -15.64
C GLU A 508 29.26 13.57 -17.16
N PHE A 509 28.33 14.16 -17.90
CA PHE A 509 28.33 14.12 -19.37
C PHE A 509 28.87 15.39 -20.03
N GLY A 510 29.33 16.37 -19.25
CA GLY A 510 29.87 17.64 -19.76
C GLY A 510 28.84 18.47 -20.52
N LEU A 511 27.61 18.55 -20.00
CA LEU A 511 26.50 19.25 -20.66
C LEU A 511 26.50 20.73 -20.27
N GLU A 512 27.08 21.57 -21.13
CA GLU A 512 26.87 23.02 -21.06
C GLU A 512 25.50 23.34 -21.67
N ILE A 513 24.46 23.59 -20.86
CA ILE A 513 23.10 23.95 -21.32
C ILE A 513 22.49 24.99 -20.39
#